data_AF-A0A1Q3MX30-F1
#
_entry.id   AF-A0A1Q3MX30-F1
#
_cell.length_a   1.000
_cell.length_b   1.000
_cell.length_c   1.000
_cell.angle_alpha   90.00
_cell.angle_beta   90.00
_cell.angle_gamma   90.00
#
_symmetry.space_group_name_H-M   'P 1'
#
loop_
_entity.id
_entity.type
_entity.pdbx_description
1 polymer ?
#
loop_
_entity_poly.entity_id
_entity_poly.type
_entity_poly.pdbx_seq_one_letter_code
_entity_poly.pdbx_strand_id
1 'polypeptide(L)'
;MLLLAPLLIYNKFHPIDPGTQAVSGVVIIILAIILVTWLDRKYKTSSRQQRSMLTQEVEVVRVQTSKAIKREDSEDFGIAYYLDVTHNGQPKTLYLWGQYLDELEESTFPNTAFEFTRYTGSDEFIDFRISGQYFKEAGTLPPFGKAIWKSGTYPLNGQLLDQSIDAIT
;
A
#
# COMPACT_ATOMS: atom_id res chain seq x y z
N MET A 1 15.19 -18.64 -22.75
CA MET A 1 15.18 -18.75 -24.22
C MET A 1 14.34 -17.68 -24.94
N LEU A 2 13.37 -17.01 -24.31
CA LEU A 2 12.53 -15.98 -24.94
C LEU A 2 13.28 -14.74 -25.49
N LEU A 3 14.42 -14.36 -24.89
CA LEU A 3 15.20 -13.19 -25.31
C LEU A 3 15.86 -13.30 -26.70
N LEU A 4 16.03 -14.52 -27.22
CA LEU A 4 16.64 -14.75 -28.54
C LEU A 4 15.61 -14.91 -29.66
N ALA A 5 14.32 -14.96 -29.34
CA ALA A 5 13.25 -15.16 -30.32
C ALA A 5 13.23 -14.08 -31.42
N PRO A 6 13.40 -12.77 -31.13
CA PRO A 6 13.42 -11.75 -32.19
C PRO A 6 14.60 -11.93 -33.15
N LEU A 7 15.76 -12.37 -32.64
CA LEU A 7 16.97 -12.58 -33.44
C LEU A 7 16.85 -13.80 -34.36
N LEU A 8 16.24 -14.88 -33.85
CA LEU A 8 15.96 -16.10 -34.62
C LEU A 8 14.90 -15.86 -35.70
N ILE A 9 13.88 -15.05 -35.40
CA ILE A 9 12.87 -14.65 -36.40
C ILE A 9 13.51 -13.75 -37.46
N TYR A 10 14.33 -12.78 -37.09
CA TYR A 10 15.01 -11.89 -38.04
C TYR A 10 15.96 -12.66 -38.98
N ASN A 11 16.76 -13.59 -38.44
CA ASN A 11 17.68 -14.40 -39.24
C ASN A 11 16.97 -15.32 -40.25
N LYS A 12 15.70 -15.69 -39.99
CA LYS A 12 14.88 -16.45 -40.94
C LYS A 12 14.50 -15.64 -42.19
N PHE A 13 14.34 -14.32 -42.05
CA PHE A 13 13.92 -13.45 -43.16
C PHE A 13 15.07 -12.69 -43.81
N HIS A 14 16.16 -12.46 -43.08
CA HIS A 14 17.40 -11.87 -43.59
C HIS A 14 18.59 -12.69 -43.07
N PRO A 15 19.17 -13.59 -43.88
CA PRO A 15 20.30 -14.40 -43.45
C PRO A 15 21.50 -13.49 -43.18
N ILE A 16 21.83 -13.34 -41.90
CA ILE A 16 22.96 -12.54 -41.46
C ILE A 16 24.21 -13.43 -41.48
N ASP A 17 25.33 -12.89 -41.97
CA ASP A 17 26.63 -13.57 -41.93
C ASP A 17 26.97 -14.10 -40.51
N PRO A 18 27.49 -15.33 -40.35
CA PRO A 18 27.76 -15.94 -39.04
C PRO A 18 28.65 -15.09 -38.13
N GLY A 19 29.60 -14.33 -38.69
CA GLY A 19 30.45 -13.42 -37.92
C GLY A 19 29.67 -12.26 -37.31
N THR A 20 28.69 -11.74 -38.04
CA THR A 20 27.84 -10.62 -37.60
C THR A 20 26.80 -11.09 -36.57
N GLN A 21 26.32 -12.33 -36.68
CA GLN A 21 25.44 -12.94 -35.67
C GLN A 21 26.15 -13.11 -34.32
N ALA A 22 27.38 -13.63 -34.32
CA ALA A 22 28.16 -13.81 -33.10
C ALA A 22 28.38 -12.47 -32.38
N VAL A 23 28.74 -11.42 -33.12
CA VAL A 23 28.94 -10.07 -32.57
C VAL A 23 27.64 -9.50 -32.00
N SER A 24 26.53 -9.59 -32.73
CA SER A 24 25.23 -9.09 -32.25
C SER A 24 24.73 -9.82 -31.00
N GLY A 25 24.96 -11.14 -30.91
CA GLY A 25 24.62 -11.93 -29.73
C GLY A 25 25.42 -11.51 -28.50
N VAL A 26 26.73 -11.27 -28.65
CA VAL A 26 27.58 -10.78 -27.56
C VAL A 26 27.10 -9.41 -27.06
N VAL A 27 26.75 -8.50 -27.96
CA VAL A 27 26.24 -7.16 -27.59
C VAL A 27 24.93 -7.25 -26.80
N ILE A 28 23.99 -8.09 -27.23
CA ILE A 28 22.71 -8.28 -26.54
C ILE A 28 22.90 -8.88 -25.15
N ILE A 29 23.82 -9.84 -25.01
CA ILE A 29 24.14 -10.42 -23.70
C ILE A 29 24.72 -9.36 -22.76
N ILE A 30 25.62 -8.51 -23.25
CA ILE A 30 26.19 -7.41 -22.46
C ILE A 30 25.08 -6.44 -22.01
N LEU A 31 24.19 -6.04 -22.92
CA LEU A 31 23.06 -5.16 -22.59
C LEU A 31 22.10 -5.79 -21.58
N ALA A 32 21.83 -7.09 -21.70
CA ALA A 32 21.00 -7.82 -20.75
C ALA A 32 21.65 -7.88 -19.36
N ILE A 33 22.97 -8.12 -19.27
CA ILE A 33 23.71 -8.11 -18.00
C ILE A 33 23.68 -6.71 -17.37
N ILE A 34 23.88 -5.65 -18.16
CA ILE A 34 23.79 -4.27 -17.69
C ILE A 34 22.39 -3.96 -17.17
N LEU A 35 21.34 -4.34 -17.91
CA LEU A 35 19.96 -4.12 -17.50
C LEU A 35 19.63 -4.87 -16.20
N VAL A 36 20.01 -6.15 -16.11
CA VAL A 36 19.78 -6.97 -14.90
C VAL A 36 20.55 -6.40 -13.71
N THR A 37 21.80 -5.98 -13.88
CA THR A 37 22.58 -5.37 -12.78
C THR A 37 22.06 -3.99 -12.39
N TRP A 38 21.55 -3.21 -13.34
CA TRP A 38 20.91 -1.93 -13.04
C TRP A 38 19.60 -2.12 -12.28
N LEU A 39 18.76 -3.08 -12.71
CA LEU A 39 17.54 -3.45 -11.99
C LEU A 39 17.88 -4.02 -10.60
N ASP A 40 18.83 -4.95 -10.49
CA ASP A 40 19.25 -5.50 -9.18
C ASP A 40 19.75 -4.40 -8.25
N ARG A 41 20.50 -3.41 -8.74
CA ARG A 41 20.92 -2.26 -7.92
C ARG A 41 19.77 -1.34 -7.55
N LYS A 42 18.85 -1.06 -8.48
CA LYS A 42 17.67 -0.21 -8.24
C LYS A 42 16.73 -0.84 -7.20
N TYR A 43 16.52 -2.15 -7.30
CA TYR A 43 15.59 -2.90 -6.45
C TYR A 43 16.23 -3.51 -5.19
N LYS A 44 17.57 -3.64 -5.11
CA LYS A 44 18.27 -3.97 -3.83
C LYS A 44 18.05 -2.93 -2.75
N THR A 45 17.70 -1.70 -3.11
CA THR A 45 17.28 -0.69 -2.15
C THR A 45 16.03 -1.14 -1.38
N SER A 46 15.11 -1.87 -2.03
CA SER A 46 13.91 -2.45 -1.37
C SER A 46 14.25 -3.61 -0.44
N SER A 47 15.25 -4.45 -0.77
CA SER A 47 15.66 -5.55 0.11
C SER A 47 16.52 -5.08 1.29
N ARG A 48 17.20 -3.93 1.16
CA ARG A 48 17.81 -3.22 2.31
C ARG A 48 16.75 -2.65 3.24
N GLN A 49 15.63 -2.15 2.69
CA GLN A 49 14.44 -1.77 3.45
C GLN A 49 13.81 -2.97 4.19
N GLN A 50 13.67 -4.12 3.52
CA GLN A 50 13.21 -5.36 4.20
C GLN A 50 14.16 -5.85 5.29
N ARG A 51 15.48 -5.61 5.17
CA ARG A 51 16.43 -5.93 6.24
C ARG A 51 16.43 -4.91 7.37
N SER A 52 16.14 -3.62 7.12
CA SER A 52 15.94 -2.65 8.21
C SER A 52 14.62 -2.90 8.95
N MET A 53 13.60 -3.39 8.24
CA MET A 53 12.32 -3.83 8.80
C MET A 53 12.46 -4.97 9.83
N LEU A 54 13.45 -5.85 9.68
CA LEU A 54 13.73 -6.95 10.64
C LEU A 54 14.36 -6.46 11.97
N THR A 55 14.90 -5.25 12.00
CA THR A 55 15.52 -4.64 13.19
C THR A 55 14.70 -3.49 13.78
N GLN A 56 13.60 -3.11 13.13
CA GLN A 56 12.70 -2.09 13.65
C GLN A 56 11.79 -2.70 14.70
N GLU A 57 11.73 -2.04 15.86
CA GLU A 57 10.74 -2.37 16.88
C GLU A 57 9.34 -2.20 16.28
N VAL A 58 8.46 -3.14 16.60
CA VAL A 58 7.05 -3.10 16.23
C VAL A 58 6.23 -2.78 17.48
N GLU A 59 5.18 -2.01 17.30
CA GLU A 59 4.19 -1.74 18.34
C GLU A 59 2.84 -2.31 17.94
N VAL A 60 2.14 -2.86 18.93
CA VAL A 60 0.75 -3.30 18.80
C VAL A 60 -0.14 -2.21 19.38
N VAL A 61 -0.85 -1.52 18.50
CA VAL A 61 -1.81 -0.49 18.88
C VAL A 61 -3.17 -1.15 19.06
N ARG A 62 -3.71 -1.04 20.27
CA ARG A 62 -5.05 -1.53 20.60
C ARG A 62 -6.01 -0.35 20.57
N VAL A 63 -7.09 -0.51 19.83
CA VAL A 63 -8.11 0.51 19.66
C VAL A 63 -9.41 0.02 20.27
N GLN A 64 -10.04 0.89 21.04
CA GLN A 64 -11.43 0.79 21.46
C GLN A 64 -12.18 1.96 20.86
N THR A 65 -13.31 1.67 20.26
CA THR A 65 -14.13 2.63 19.51
C THR A 65 -15.59 2.26 19.67
N SER A 66 -16.48 3.24 19.57
CA SER A 66 -17.93 3.06 19.64
C SER A 66 -18.65 3.67 18.44
N LYS A 67 -17.92 4.44 17.62
CA LYS A 67 -18.46 5.22 16.52
C LYS A 67 -17.49 5.25 15.36
N ALA A 68 -18.04 5.05 14.17
CA ALA A 68 -17.32 5.10 12.91
C ALA A 68 -18.09 5.93 11.91
N ILE A 69 -17.39 6.61 11.00
CA ILE A 69 -17.96 7.21 9.79
C ILE A 69 -17.23 6.58 8.61
N LYS A 70 -17.98 6.00 7.67
CA LYS A 70 -17.42 5.46 6.42
C LYS A 70 -17.16 6.60 5.45
N ARG A 71 -16.12 6.50 4.63
CA ARG A 71 -15.97 7.30 3.41
C ARG A 71 -15.93 6.36 2.21
N GLU A 72 -16.75 6.68 1.21
CA GLU A 72 -16.84 5.91 -0.02
C GLU A 72 -15.51 5.90 -0.77
N ASP A 73 -15.22 4.76 -1.39
CA ASP A 73 -14.05 4.60 -2.24
C ASP A 73 -14.24 5.37 -3.56
N SER A 74 -13.17 6.03 -4.00
CA SER A 74 -13.08 6.55 -5.36
C SER A 74 -12.23 5.63 -6.19
N GLU A 75 -12.75 5.10 -7.30
CA GLU A 75 -11.90 4.49 -8.34
C GLU A 75 -11.02 3.31 -7.85
N ASP A 76 -11.55 2.43 -6.98
CA ASP A 76 -10.95 1.18 -6.49
C ASP A 76 -9.66 1.35 -5.66
N PHE A 77 -9.53 2.46 -4.93
CA PHE A 77 -8.40 2.67 -4.00
C PHE A 77 -8.65 2.10 -2.59
N GLY A 78 -9.83 1.52 -2.36
CA GLY A 78 -10.27 0.94 -1.10
C GLY A 78 -11.08 1.91 -0.23
N ILE A 79 -12.00 1.35 0.56
CA ILE A 79 -12.83 2.12 1.48
C ILE A 79 -12.00 2.75 2.61
N ALA A 80 -12.57 3.80 3.23
CA ALA A 80 -11.98 4.44 4.40
C ALA A 80 -12.96 4.56 5.56
N TYR A 81 -12.42 4.58 6.77
CA TYR A 81 -13.16 4.78 8.01
C TYR A 81 -12.49 5.85 8.88
N TYR A 82 -13.31 6.70 9.48
CA TYR A 82 -12.96 7.55 10.61
C TYR A 82 -13.51 6.90 11.88
N LEU A 83 -12.68 6.70 12.88
CA LEU A 83 -13.02 5.99 14.11
C LEU A 83 -12.81 6.90 15.32
N ASP A 84 -13.77 6.91 16.23
CA ASP A 84 -13.61 7.63 17.50
C ASP A 84 -12.60 6.91 18.38
N VAL A 85 -11.59 7.63 18.84
CA VAL A 85 -10.57 7.06 19.72
C VAL A 85 -10.22 8.06 20.82
N THR A 86 -9.79 7.53 21.96
CA THR A 86 -9.23 8.36 23.04
C THR A 86 -7.73 8.17 23.07
N HIS A 87 -6.97 9.24 22.90
CA HIS A 87 -5.52 9.23 22.98
C HIS A 87 -5.06 10.25 24.02
N ASN A 88 -4.28 9.80 25.01
CA ASN A 88 -3.84 10.62 26.14
C ASN A 88 -4.99 11.34 26.87
N GLY A 89 -6.15 10.67 27.00
CA GLY A 89 -7.35 11.21 27.64
C GLY A 89 -8.11 12.25 26.82
N GLN A 90 -7.71 12.51 25.57
CA GLN A 90 -8.39 13.44 24.67
C GLN A 90 -9.11 12.69 23.55
N PRO A 91 -10.32 13.16 23.14
CA PRO A 91 -10.99 12.62 21.97
C PRO A 91 -10.21 13.00 20.71
N LYS A 92 -9.95 11.99 19.88
CA LYS A 92 -9.28 12.09 18.59
C LYS A 92 -10.03 11.23 17.58
N THR A 93 -9.62 11.34 16.32
CA THR A 93 -10.18 10.50 15.25
C THR A 93 -9.06 9.73 14.57
N LEU A 94 -9.15 8.41 14.54
CA LEU A 94 -8.23 7.56 13.78
C LEU A 94 -8.78 7.41 12.35
N TYR A 95 -7.95 7.70 11.35
CA TYR A 95 -8.29 7.46 9.96
C TYR A 95 -7.65 6.16 9.47
N LEU A 96 -8.46 5.24 8.97
CA LEU A 96 -8.04 4.00 8.33
C LEU A 96 -8.49 4.00 6.88
N TRP A 97 -7.61 3.59 5.97
CA TRP A 97 -7.88 3.55 4.55
C TRP A 97 -7.02 2.50 3.83
N GLY A 98 -7.65 1.72 2.95
CA GLY A 98 -6.96 0.82 2.04
C GLY A 98 -7.76 -0.45 1.76
N GLN A 99 -7.32 -1.20 0.74
CA GLN A 99 -8.02 -2.40 0.24
C GLN A 99 -8.19 -3.52 1.27
N TYR A 100 -7.33 -3.58 2.30
CA TYR A 100 -7.50 -4.55 3.38
C TYR A 100 -8.82 -4.35 4.14
N LEU A 101 -9.40 -3.15 4.11
CA LEU A 101 -10.70 -2.88 4.70
C LEU A 101 -11.85 -3.42 3.85
N ASP A 102 -11.68 -3.52 2.53
CA ASP A 102 -12.70 -4.08 1.63
C ASP A 102 -12.94 -5.56 1.96
N GLU A 103 -11.85 -6.32 2.20
CA GLU A 103 -11.92 -7.71 2.65
C GLU A 103 -12.63 -7.86 4.01
N LEU A 104 -12.51 -6.87 4.88
CA LEU A 104 -13.09 -6.87 6.23
C LEU A 104 -14.55 -6.36 6.25
N GLU A 105 -14.90 -5.48 5.31
CA GLU A 105 -16.26 -4.95 5.14
C GLU A 105 -17.26 -6.04 4.75
N GLU A 106 -16.83 -7.04 3.97
CA GLU A 106 -17.73 -8.13 3.56
C GLU A 106 -18.27 -8.95 4.74
N SER A 107 -17.78 -8.77 5.98
CA SER A 107 -18.35 -9.51 7.13
C SER A 107 -18.20 -8.95 8.55
N THR A 108 -17.26 -8.06 8.88
CA THR A 108 -16.93 -7.80 10.32
C THR A 108 -16.29 -6.45 10.66
N PHE A 109 -16.46 -5.37 9.89
CA PHE A 109 -15.91 -4.05 10.27
C PHE A 109 -16.91 -2.93 9.95
N PRO A 110 -17.07 -1.88 10.80
CA PRO A 110 -16.30 -1.55 12.01
C PRO A 110 -16.71 -2.31 13.29
N ASN A 111 -15.73 -2.48 14.20
CA ASN A 111 -15.89 -3.22 15.45
C ASN A 111 -15.46 -2.43 16.68
N THR A 112 -16.06 -2.72 17.83
CA THR A 112 -15.82 -2.00 19.09
C THR A 112 -14.39 -2.12 19.61
N ALA A 113 -13.63 -3.11 19.15
CA ALA A 113 -12.23 -3.27 19.47
C ALA A 113 -11.46 -3.90 18.31
N PHE A 114 -10.24 -3.46 18.08
CA PHE A 114 -9.31 -4.10 17.15
C PHE A 114 -7.88 -3.77 17.54
N GLU A 115 -6.93 -4.51 17.01
CA GLU A 115 -5.51 -4.19 17.15
C GLU A 115 -4.83 -4.19 15.79
N PHE A 116 -3.89 -3.28 15.61
CA PHE A 116 -3.01 -3.29 14.45
C PHE A 116 -1.57 -3.21 14.88
N THR A 117 -0.72 -3.88 14.12
CA THR A 117 0.73 -3.87 14.33
C THR A 117 1.36 -2.93 13.32
N ARG A 118 2.26 -2.07 13.77
CA ARG A 118 3.03 -1.15 12.92
C ARG A 118 4.46 -1.02 13.40
N TYR A 119 5.34 -0.49 12.56
CA TYR A 119 6.67 -0.12 13.01
C TYR A 119 6.61 1.10 13.93
N THR A 120 7.41 1.10 14.99
CA THR A 120 7.51 2.24 15.91
C THR A 120 7.88 3.50 15.13
N GLY A 121 7.03 4.52 15.19
CA GLY A 121 7.23 5.80 14.49
C GLY A 121 6.89 5.80 13.00
N SER A 122 6.25 4.74 12.48
CA SER A 122 5.67 4.69 11.13
C SER A 122 4.15 4.66 11.21
N ASP A 123 3.47 5.11 10.14
CA ASP A 123 2.03 4.93 9.97
C ASP A 123 1.70 3.70 9.09
N GLU A 124 2.72 2.95 8.64
CA GLU A 124 2.53 1.73 7.86
C GLU A 124 2.13 0.53 8.73
N PHE A 125 1.02 -0.13 8.35
CA PHE A 125 0.53 -1.33 9.02
C PHE A 125 1.19 -2.61 8.51
N ILE A 126 1.39 -3.53 9.45
CA ILE A 126 1.98 -4.86 9.24
C ILE A 126 0.91 -5.95 9.36
N ASP A 127 0.04 -5.84 10.38
CA ASP A 127 -1.02 -6.81 10.67
C ASP A 127 -2.24 -6.07 11.24
N PHE A 128 -3.44 -6.59 11.00
CA PHE A 128 -4.70 -6.04 11.48
C PHE A 128 -5.60 -7.15 11.99
N ARG A 129 -6.04 -7.04 13.23
CA ARG A 129 -6.87 -8.05 13.89
C ARG A 129 -8.10 -7.42 14.49
N ILE A 130 -9.24 -7.87 14.01
CA ILE A 130 -10.53 -7.46 14.55
C ILE A 130 -10.80 -8.24 15.83
N SER A 131 -11.37 -7.55 16.81
CA SER A 131 -11.91 -8.14 18.02
C SER A 131 -13.25 -7.47 18.35
N GLY A 132 -13.79 -7.67 19.55
CA GLY A 132 -15.02 -6.99 19.97
C GLY A 132 -16.25 -7.36 19.14
N GLN A 133 -17.21 -6.43 19.07
CA GLN A 133 -18.50 -6.62 18.41
C GLN A 133 -18.64 -5.64 17.26
N TYR A 134 -19.23 -6.12 16.15
CA TYR A 134 -19.60 -5.28 15.04
C TYR A 134 -20.63 -4.22 15.45
N PHE A 135 -20.47 -3.01 14.93
CA PHE A 135 -21.46 -1.95 15.05
C PHE A 135 -21.61 -1.23 13.70
N LYS A 136 -22.78 -0.63 13.48
CA LYS A 136 -23.06 0.10 12.26
C LYS A 136 -22.43 1.49 12.29
N GLU A 137 -21.85 1.91 11.19
CA GLU A 137 -21.36 3.28 10.99
C GLU A 137 -22.46 4.33 11.23
N ALA A 138 -22.06 5.46 11.82
CA ALA A 138 -22.95 6.58 12.12
C ALA A 138 -23.34 7.38 10.86
N GLY A 139 -22.59 7.23 9.78
CA GLY A 139 -22.84 7.88 8.50
C GLY A 139 -21.79 7.51 7.45
N THR A 140 -22.06 7.94 6.23
CA THR A 140 -21.19 7.71 5.06
C THR A 140 -20.92 9.05 4.37
N LEU A 141 -19.64 9.35 4.15
CA LEU A 141 -19.18 10.52 3.42
C LEU A 141 -18.89 10.16 1.96
N PRO A 142 -19.10 11.10 1.03
CA PRO A 142 -18.76 10.89 -0.38
C PRO A 142 -17.25 10.69 -0.57
N PRO A 143 -16.80 10.14 -1.70
CA PRO A 143 -15.38 10.04 -2.00
C PRO A 143 -14.70 11.41 -2.02
N PHE A 144 -13.38 11.43 -1.83
CA PHE A 144 -12.62 12.67 -1.98
C PHE A 144 -12.75 13.22 -3.40
N GLY A 145 -13.04 14.52 -3.50
CA GLY A 145 -13.08 15.21 -4.79
C GLY A 145 -11.70 15.27 -5.45
N LYS A 146 -11.68 15.34 -6.79
CA LYS A 146 -10.43 15.45 -7.58
C LYS A 146 -9.50 16.58 -7.13
N ALA A 147 -10.06 17.67 -6.60
CA ALA A 147 -9.26 18.78 -6.08
C ALA A 147 -8.44 18.39 -4.83
N ILE A 148 -9.04 17.61 -3.91
CA ILE A 148 -8.41 17.13 -2.67
C ILE A 148 -7.30 16.12 -3.00
N TRP A 149 -7.57 15.22 -3.95
CA TRP A 149 -6.55 14.30 -4.45
C TRP A 149 -5.35 15.03 -5.04
N LYS A 150 -5.58 16.07 -5.84
CA LYS A 150 -4.52 16.87 -6.46
C LYS A 150 -3.72 17.70 -5.46
N SER A 151 -4.36 18.21 -4.40
CA SER A 151 -3.68 18.98 -3.37
C SER A 151 -2.91 18.11 -2.38
N GLY A 152 -3.22 16.80 -2.30
CA GLY A 152 -2.65 15.91 -1.30
C GLY A 152 -3.15 16.20 0.12
N THR A 153 -4.23 16.97 0.27
CA THR A 153 -4.77 17.40 1.57
C THR A 153 -5.83 16.41 2.06
N TYR A 154 -5.44 15.15 2.20
CA TYR A 154 -6.27 14.10 2.76
C TYR A 154 -5.50 13.36 3.88
N PRO A 155 -6.19 12.78 4.87
CA PRO A 155 -5.55 11.99 5.91
C PRO A 155 -4.80 10.78 5.35
N LEU A 156 -3.66 10.44 5.97
CA LEU A 156 -2.92 9.23 5.66
C LEU A 156 -3.48 8.04 6.45
N ASN A 157 -3.37 6.84 5.88
CA ASN A 157 -3.76 5.62 6.57
C ASN A 157 -3.03 5.49 7.92
N GLY A 158 -3.76 5.23 8.99
CA GLY A 158 -3.23 5.17 10.36
C GLY A 158 -3.01 6.51 11.05
N GLN A 159 -3.31 7.62 10.38
CA GLN A 159 -3.16 8.95 10.96
C GLN A 159 -4.18 9.19 12.09
N LEU A 160 -3.68 9.69 13.21
CA LEU A 160 -4.48 10.22 14.30
C LEU A 160 -4.73 11.72 14.07
N LEU A 161 -6.00 12.10 13.88
CA LEU A 161 -6.41 13.47 13.63
C LEU A 161 -6.69 14.19 14.95
N ASP A 162 -6.22 15.44 15.05
CA ASP A 162 -6.44 16.34 16.18
C ASP A 162 -7.85 16.97 16.19
N GLN A 163 -8.88 16.16 15.95
CA GLN A 163 -10.27 16.56 15.98
C GLN A 163 -11.18 15.41 16.44
N SER A 164 -12.33 15.76 17.02
CA SER A 164 -13.39 14.78 17.32
C SER A 164 -14.02 14.24 16.05
N ILE A 165 -14.52 13.00 16.09
CA ILE A 165 -15.24 12.39 14.97
C ILE A 165 -16.48 13.20 14.57
N ASP A 166 -17.07 13.91 15.53
CA ASP A 166 -18.25 14.76 15.30
C ASP A 166 -17.95 16.00 14.44
N ALA A 167 -16.67 16.35 14.29
CA ALA A 167 -16.23 17.46 13.44
C ALA A 167 -15.91 17.01 12.00
N ILE A 168 -15.93 15.69 11.72
CA ILE A 168 -15.67 15.17 10.38
C ILE A 168 -16.88 15.44 9.47
N THR A 169 -16.62 16.02 8.30
CA THR A 169 -17.63 16.38 7.28
C THR A 169 -17.22 15.94 5.88
#